data_AF-A0A2J4YIS4-F1
#
_entry.id   AF-A0A2J4YIS4-F1
#
_cell.length_a   1.000
_cell.length_b   1.000
_cell.length_c   1.000
_cell.angle_alpha   90.00
_cell.angle_beta   90.00
_cell.angle_gamma   90.00
#
_symmetry.space_group_name_H-M   'P 1'
#
loop_
_entity.id
_entity.type
_entity.pdbx_description
1 polymer ?
#
loop_
_entity_poly.entity_id
_entity_poly.type
_entity_poly.pdbx_seq_one_letter_code
_entity_poly.pdbx_strand_id
1 'polypeptide(L)'
;MGTTTMGVKLDDATRERIKSAASRIDRTPHWLIKQAIFNYLEKLENDETLPELPALLSGAANESDEAGHQADEPYQPFLDFAEQILPQSVSRASITAAWRWAETDAVPMLLEQARLPQTLGEQAHKLAYQLAEKLRNQKTASGRAGMVQSLLQEFSLSSQEGVALMCLAEALLRIPDKATRDALIRDKISNGNWQSHIGRSPSLFVNAATWGLLFTGKLVSTHNETSLSRSLNRIIGKSGEPLIRKGVDMAMRLMGEQFVTGETIAEALANARKLEDKGFRYSYDMLGEAALTADDAQAYICLLSP
;
A
#
# COMPACT_ATOMS: atom_id res chain seq x y z
N MET A 1 75.06 14.12 -20.08
CA MET A 1 73.93 15.05 -20.38
C MET A 1 73.00 14.34 -21.37
N GLY A 2 72.15 13.43 -20.89
CA GLY A 2 71.29 12.62 -21.76
C GLY A 2 70.10 13.45 -22.25
N THR A 3 69.96 13.60 -23.57
CA THR A 3 68.78 14.24 -24.18
C THR A 3 67.62 13.25 -24.19
N THR A 4 66.75 13.32 -23.18
CA THR A 4 65.49 12.56 -23.15
C THR A 4 64.57 13.09 -24.25
N THR A 5 64.32 12.29 -25.28
CA THR A 5 63.42 12.65 -26.39
C THR A 5 62.01 12.20 -26.02
N MET A 6 61.15 13.10 -25.54
CA MET A 6 59.72 12.83 -25.39
C MET A 6 59.02 13.02 -26.75
N GLY A 7 58.41 11.96 -27.26
CA GLY A 7 57.64 12.00 -28.51
C GLY A 7 56.22 12.49 -28.26
N VAL A 8 55.82 13.60 -28.88
CA VAL A 8 54.43 14.08 -28.90
C VAL A 8 53.69 13.42 -30.06
N LYS A 9 52.63 12.66 -29.78
CA LYS A 9 51.75 12.13 -30.83
C LYS A 9 50.85 13.25 -31.34
N LEU A 10 51.02 13.60 -32.62
CA LEU A 10 50.18 14.55 -33.34
C LEU A 10 49.40 13.78 -34.41
N ASP A 11 48.10 14.03 -34.50
CA ASP A 11 47.25 13.57 -35.59
C ASP A 11 47.69 14.19 -36.92
N ASP A 12 47.37 13.51 -38.03
CA ASP A 12 47.86 13.89 -39.35
C ASP A 12 47.34 15.27 -39.80
N ALA A 13 46.13 15.66 -39.37
CA ALA A 13 45.57 16.98 -39.68
C ALA A 13 46.34 18.11 -38.96
N THR A 14 46.66 17.94 -37.68
CA THR A 14 47.50 18.91 -36.94
C THR A 14 48.92 18.98 -37.49
N ARG A 15 49.50 17.84 -37.91
CA ARG A 15 50.83 17.81 -38.54
C ARG A 15 50.88 18.64 -39.82
N GLU A 16 49.86 18.54 -40.67
CA GLU A 16 49.82 19.28 -41.92
C GLU A 16 49.58 20.79 -41.70
N ARG A 17 48.77 21.14 -40.69
CA ARG A 17 48.59 22.54 -40.27
C ARG A 17 49.89 23.18 -39.78
N ILE A 18 50.66 22.47 -38.95
CA ILE A 18 51.97 22.93 -38.46
C ILE A 18 52.95 23.09 -39.62
N LYS A 19 52.94 22.15 -40.58
CA LYS A 19 53.82 22.20 -41.76
C LYS A 19 53.51 23.40 -42.66
N SER A 20 52.24 23.69 -42.88
CA SER A 20 51.77 24.85 -43.65
C SER A 20 52.06 26.18 -42.92
N ALA A 21 51.91 26.23 -41.59
CA ALA A 21 52.25 27.41 -40.81
C ALA A 21 53.76 27.67 -40.81
N ALA A 22 54.58 26.63 -40.69
CA ALA A 22 56.04 26.73 -40.69
C ALA A 22 56.58 27.18 -42.06
N SER A 23 56.00 26.70 -43.17
CA SER A 23 56.41 27.13 -44.52
C SER A 23 56.08 28.59 -44.81
N ARG A 24 54.98 29.13 -44.26
CA ARG A 24 54.62 30.56 -44.40
C ARG A 24 55.62 31.51 -43.76
N ILE A 25 56.30 31.06 -42.71
CA ILE A 25 57.32 31.84 -42.00
C ILE A 25 58.76 31.42 -42.36
N ASP A 26 58.90 30.58 -43.40
CA ASP A 26 60.17 30.04 -43.89
C ASP A 26 61.03 29.37 -42.81
N ARG A 27 60.38 28.52 -41.98
CA ARG A 27 61.02 27.75 -40.91
C ARG A 27 60.60 26.29 -40.94
N THR A 28 61.33 25.45 -40.20
CA THR A 28 61.01 24.02 -40.09
C THR A 28 59.87 23.78 -39.11
N PRO A 29 59.03 22.74 -39.31
CA PRO A 29 57.96 22.38 -38.37
C PRO A 29 58.49 22.12 -36.94
N HIS A 30 59.69 21.54 -36.82
CA HIS A 30 60.33 21.30 -35.53
C HIS A 30 60.71 22.60 -34.81
N TRP A 31 61.21 23.61 -35.53
CA TRP A 31 61.50 24.92 -34.97
C TRP A 31 60.22 25.58 -34.43
N LEU A 32 59.12 25.52 -35.18
CA LEU A 32 57.84 26.10 -34.79
C LEU A 32 57.25 25.45 -33.53
N ILE A 33 57.29 24.12 -33.45
CA ILE A 33 56.83 23.37 -32.27
C ILE A 33 57.67 23.75 -31.03
N LYS A 34 59.00 23.80 -31.17
CA LYS A 34 59.90 24.17 -30.09
C LYS A 34 59.62 25.60 -29.61
N GLN A 35 59.47 26.54 -30.54
CA GLN A 35 59.20 27.94 -30.23
C GLN A 35 57.84 28.13 -29.54
N ALA A 36 56.81 27.40 -29.97
CA ALA A 36 55.48 27.44 -29.36
C ALA A 36 55.51 26.92 -27.91
N ILE A 37 56.23 25.83 -27.64
CA ILE A 37 56.37 25.27 -26.29
C ILE A 37 57.08 26.26 -25.35
N PHE A 38 58.21 26.85 -25.78
CA PHE A 38 58.93 27.81 -24.94
C PHE A 38 58.10 29.06 -24.62
N ASN A 39 57.43 29.63 -25.62
CA ASN A 39 56.59 30.82 -25.41
C ASN A 39 55.37 30.51 -24.52
N TYR A 40 54.81 29.30 -24.64
CA TYR A 40 53.71 28.86 -23.78
C TYR A 40 54.15 28.70 -22.31
N LEU A 41 55.32 28.11 -22.08
CA LEU A 41 55.89 27.99 -20.73
C LEU A 41 56.24 29.35 -20.13
N GLU A 42 56.85 30.24 -20.90
CA GLU A 42 57.22 31.59 -20.46
C GLU A 42 55.97 32.43 -20.08
N LYS A 43 54.83 32.23 -20.75
CA LYS A 43 53.56 32.88 -20.38
C LYS A 43 52.94 32.33 -19.10
N LEU A 44 53.05 31.02 -18.88
CA LEU A 44 52.60 30.39 -17.64
C LEU A 44 53.47 30.80 -16.44
N GLU A 45 54.78 30.94 -16.64
CA GLU A 45 55.72 31.38 -15.59
C GLU A 45 55.50 32.86 -15.19
N ASN A 46 54.90 33.66 -16.06
CA ASN A 46 54.58 35.07 -15.82
C ASN A 46 53.12 35.30 -15.33
N ASP A 47 52.40 34.25 -14.92
CA ASP A 47 51.01 34.30 -14.41
C ASP A 47 49.97 34.96 -15.36
N GLU A 48 50.22 34.95 -16.68
CA GLU A 48 49.22 35.38 -17.66
C GLU A 48 48.18 34.26 -17.89
N THR A 49 46.89 34.58 -17.70
CA THR A 49 45.79 33.66 -17.98
C THR A 49 45.65 33.41 -19.49
N LEU A 50 45.81 32.15 -19.89
CA LEU A 50 45.71 31.73 -21.28
C LEU A 50 44.27 31.32 -21.63
N PRO A 51 43.72 31.71 -22.79
CA PRO A 51 42.43 31.23 -23.26
C PRO A 51 42.53 29.74 -23.62
N GLU A 52 41.79 28.89 -22.92
CA GLU A 52 41.73 27.46 -23.22
C GLU A 52 41.14 27.22 -24.63
N LEU A 53 41.78 26.37 -25.42
CA LEU A 53 41.31 25.95 -26.74
C LEU A 53 40.17 24.92 -26.58
N PRO A 54 38.92 25.18 -27.02
CA PRO A 54 37.76 24.31 -26.76
C PRO A 54 37.78 22.93 -27.44
N ALA A 55 38.83 22.56 -28.16
CA ALA A 55 38.76 21.53 -29.20
C ALA A 55 39.46 20.19 -28.90
N LEU A 56 40.06 19.99 -27.71
CA LEU A 56 40.83 18.76 -27.42
C LEU A 56 40.17 17.80 -26.42
N LEU A 57 39.00 18.12 -25.86
CA LEU A 57 38.22 17.19 -25.03
C LEU A 57 37.24 16.30 -25.82
N SER A 58 37.01 16.58 -27.12
CA SER A 58 35.95 15.91 -27.89
C SER A 58 36.37 14.64 -28.64
N GLY A 59 37.63 14.18 -28.53
CA GLY A 59 38.19 13.18 -29.45
C GLY A 59 38.60 11.81 -28.88
N ALA A 60 38.59 11.61 -27.56
CA ALA A 60 39.18 10.40 -26.95
C ALA A 60 38.31 9.72 -25.89
N ALA A 61 36.98 9.88 -25.96
CA ALA A 61 36.05 9.23 -25.02
C ALA A 61 34.86 8.51 -25.69
N ASN A 62 34.91 8.24 -27.00
CA ASN A 62 33.93 7.35 -27.64
C ASN A 62 34.51 5.93 -27.72
N GLU A 63 34.51 5.24 -26.58
CA GLU A 63 34.29 3.80 -26.43
C GLU A 63 34.27 3.39 -24.93
N SER A 64 33.44 4.05 -24.11
CA SER A 64 32.84 3.46 -22.90
C SER A 64 31.91 4.47 -22.22
N ASP A 65 30.64 4.11 -22.06
CA ASP A 65 29.54 4.80 -21.37
C ASP A 65 28.97 6.07 -22.01
N GLU A 66 27.93 5.88 -22.84
CA GLU A 66 26.89 6.87 -23.07
C GLU A 66 26.14 7.17 -21.74
N ALA A 67 26.73 8.04 -20.92
CA ALA A 67 26.00 8.82 -19.93
C ALA A 67 26.05 10.29 -20.38
N GLY A 68 24.95 10.76 -20.96
CA GLY A 68 24.79 12.16 -21.34
C GLY A 68 25.14 13.06 -20.16
N HIS A 69 26.19 13.87 -20.30
CA HIS A 69 26.51 14.92 -19.34
C HIS A 69 25.41 15.99 -19.46
N GLN A 70 24.38 15.89 -18.62
CA GLN A 70 23.61 17.07 -18.23
C GLN A 70 24.61 18.08 -17.71
N ALA A 71 24.64 19.28 -18.28
CA ALA A 71 25.37 20.39 -17.68
C ALA A 71 24.93 20.47 -16.21
N ASP A 72 25.87 20.44 -15.26
CA ASP A 72 25.61 20.61 -13.84
C ASP A 72 24.85 21.93 -13.65
N GLU A 73 23.51 21.87 -13.62
CA GLU A 73 22.70 22.97 -13.13
C GLU A 73 23.15 23.20 -11.70
N PRO A 74 23.51 24.45 -11.32
CA PRO A 74 23.97 24.72 -9.98
C PRO A 74 22.88 24.30 -9.01
N TYR A 75 23.13 23.23 -8.24
CA TYR A 75 22.18 22.70 -7.26
C TYR A 75 21.73 23.82 -6.33
N GLN A 76 20.46 24.23 -6.46
CA GLN A 76 19.85 25.22 -5.59
C GLN A 76 19.10 24.50 -4.48
N PRO A 77 19.54 24.60 -3.21
CA PRO A 77 18.81 24.02 -2.11
C PRO A 77 17.36 24.53 -2.09
N PHE A 78 16.41 23.62 -1.87
CA PHE A 78 14.97 23.89 -1.74
C PHE A 78 14.23 24.34 -3.00
N LEU A 79 14.87 24.39 -4.19
CA LEU A 79 14.19 24.74 -5.44
C LEU A 79 13.08 23.71 -5.76
N ASP A 80 13.40 22.41 -5.73
CA ASP A 80 12.43 21.32 -5.92
C ASP A 80 11.26 21.37 -4.92
N PHE A 81 11.54 21.79 -3.67
CA PHE A 81 10.52 21.94 -2.64
C PHE A 81 9.60 23.12 -2.95
N ALA A 82 10.15 24.26 -3.38
CA ALA A 82 9.38 25.44 -3.74
C ALA A 82 8.48 25.20 -4.96
N GLU A 83 8.96 24.46 -5.95
CA GLU A 83 8.19 24.09 -7.15
C GLU A 83 7.02 23.14 -6.85
N GLN A 84 7.15 22.28 -5.82
CA GLN A 84 6.07 21.40 -5.37
C GLN A 84 4.96 22.14 -4.61
N ILE A 85 5.17 23.38 -4.19
CA ILE A 85 4.14 24.19 -3.52
C ILE A 85 3.16 24.73 -4.56
N LEU A 86 2.07 23.98 -4.76
CA LEU A 86 0.99 24.43 -5.63
C LEU A 86 0.26 25.65 -5.01
N PRO A 87 -0.05 26.68 -5.81
CA PRO A 87 -0.82 27.83 -5.34
C PRO A 87 -2.19 27.37 -4.83
N GLN A 88 -2.54 27.75 -3.61
CA GLN A 88 -3.81 27.37 -3.00
C GLN A 88 -4.91 28.35 -3.41
N SER A 89 -6.05 27.83 -3.88
CA SER A 89 -7.27 28.63 -3.99
C SER A 89 -7.81 29.00 -2.62
N VAL A 90 -8.74 29.97 -2.56
CA VAL A 90 -9.38 30.42 -1.30
C VAL A 90 -9.99 29.24 -0.54
N SER A 91 -10.76 28.37 -1.21
CA SER A 91 -11.38 27.21 -0.55
C SER A 91 -10.36 26.21 -0.03
N ARG A 92 -9.26 26.00 -0.77
CA ARG A 92 -8.18 25.09 -0.35
C ARG A 92 -7.43 25.64 0.87
N ALA A 93 -7.17 26.94 0.89
CA ALA A 93 -6.57 27.62 2.04
C ALA A 93 -7.45 27.51 3.29
N SER A 94 -8.77 27.62 3.16
CA SER A 94 -9.70 27.41 4.28
C SER A 94 -9.64 25.99 4.85
N ILE A 95 -9.52 24.96 4.00
CA ILE A 95 -9.34 23.57 4.46
C ILE A 95 -8.02 23.41 5.21
N THR A 96 -6.92 23.93 4.65
CA THR A 96 -5.59 23.85 5.29
C THR A 96 -5.59 24.56 6.65
N ALA A 97 -6.22 25.74 6.75
CA ALA A 97 -6.34 26.47 7.99
C ALA A 97 -7.13 25.69 9.06
N ALA A 98 -8.13 24.90 8.65
CA ALA A 98 -8.95 24.10 9.55
C ALA A 98 -8.32 22.76 9.99
N TRP A 99 -7.15 22.37 9.46
CA TRP A 99 -6.57 21.04 9.68
C TRP A 99 -6.44 20.69 11.17
N ARG A 100 -5.86 21.60 11.97
CA ARG A 100 -5.62 21.41 13.41
C ARG A 100 -6.33 22.49 14.22
N TRP A 101 -7.53 22.85 13.78
CA TRP A 101 -8.31 23.87 14.46
C TRP A 101 -8.67 23.40 15.88
N ALA A 102 -8.54 24.28 16.86
CA ALA A 102 -8.86 23.96 18.24
C ALA A 102 -10.34 23.60 18.37
N GLU A 103 -10.63 22.48 19.03
CA GLU A 103 -12.00 21.99 19.23
C GLU A 103 -12.86 23.02 19.97
N THR A 104 -12.28 23.77 20.90
CA THR A 104 -12.93 24.87 21.63
C THR A 104 -13.46 25.98 20.73
N ASP A 105 -12.84 26.16 19.57
CA ASP A 105 -13.19 27.21 18.61
C ASP A 105 -14.12 26.67 17.52
N ALA A 106 -13.89 25.43 17.07
CA ALA A 106 -14.67 24.80 16.01
C ALA A 106 -16.08 24.40 16.48
N VAL A 107 -16.22 23.83 17.69
CA VAL A 107 -17.50 23.29 18.17
C VAL A 107 -18.59 24.37 18.32
N PRO A 108 -18.34 25.55 18.92
CA PRO A 108 -19.37 26.59 19.02
C PRO A 108 -19.92 27.04 17.65
N MET A 109 -19.05 27.19 16.65
CA MET A 109 -19.44 27.52 15.29
C MET A 109 -20.32 26.42 14.68
N LEU A 110 -19.94 25.15 14.84
CA LEU A 110 -20.71 24.01 14.32
C LEU A 110 -22.06 23.85 15.05
N LEU A 111 -22.13 24.12 16.35
CA LEU A 111 -23.36 24.07 17.14
C LEU A 111 -24.39 25.11 16.68
N GLU A 112 -23.93 26.30 16.28
CA GLU A 112 -24.82 27.32 15.73
C GLU A 112 -25.39 26.89 14.37
N GLN A 113 -24.55 26.33 13.49
CA GLN A 113 -24.99 25.82 12.18
C GLN A 113 -25.90 24.60 12.28
N ALA A 114 -25.67 23.73 13.27
CA ALA A 114 -26.46 22.53 13.51
C ALA A 114 -27.75 22.79 14.31
N ARG A 115 -28.01 24.04 14.76
CA ARG A 115 -29.17 24.37 15.58
C ARG A 115 -30.46 24.22 14.76
N LEU A 116 -31.29 23.27 15.17
CA LEU A 116 -32.60 23.03 14.58
C LEU A 116 -33.69 23.84 15.31
N PRO A 117 -34.75 24.29 14.60
CA PRO A 117 -35.97 24.78 15.23
C PRO A 117 -36.56 23.71 16.16
N GLN A 118 -37.13 24.12 17.29
CA GLN A 118 -37.64 23.19 18.32
C GLN A 118 -38.63 22.16 17.76
N THR A 119 -39.53 22.59 16.88
CA THR A 119 -40.52 21.72 16.25
C THR A 119 -39.88 20.63 15.39
N LEU A 120 -38.83 20.95 14.65
CA LEU A 120 -38.08 20.00 13.84
C LEU A 120 -37.25 19.06 14.72
N GLY A 121 -36.68 19.57 15.82
CA GLY A 121 -35.97 18.77 16.81
C GLY A 121 -36.86 17.70 17.45
N GLU A 122 -38.08 18.06 17.85
CA GLU A 122 -39.06 17.11 18.42
C GLU A 122 -39.48 16.04 17.40
N GLN A 123 -39.69 16.43 16.13
CA GLN A 123 -40.00 15.49 15.05
C GLN A 123 -38.84 14.51 14.78
N ALA A 124 -37.61 15.03 14.71
CA ALA A 124 -36.41 14.22 14.52
C ALA A 124 -36.22 13.23 15.69
N HIS A 125 -36.42 13.69 16.93
CA HIS A 125 -36.35 12.83 18.11
C HIS A 125 -37.40 11.70 18.06
N LYS A 126 -38.65 12.03 17.72
CA LYS A 126 -39.72 11.03 17.59
C LYS A 126 -39.41 10.00 16.52
N LEU A 127 -38.90 10.42 15.36
CA LEU A 127 -38.49 9.51 14.29
C LEU A 127 -37.34 8.60 14.74
N ALA A 128 -36.30 9.18 15.34
CA ALA A 128 -35.15 8.43 15.85
C ALA A 128 -35.59 7.39 16.90
N TYR A 129 -36.47 7.77 17.82
CA TYR A 129 -37.03 6.86 18.83
C TYR A 129 -37.79 5.71 18.18
N GLN A 130 -38.67 5.99 17.21
CA GLN A 130 -39.42 4.94 16.49
C GLN A 130 -38.50 3.98 15.72
N LEU A 131 -37.44 4.48 15.10
CA LEU A 131 -36.46 3.64 14.40
C LEU A 131 -35.70 2.74 15.39
N ALA A 132 -35.21 3.31 16.49
CA ALA A 132 -34.50 2.56 17.52
C ALA A 132 -35.40 1.50 18.19
N GLU A 133 -36.66 1.85 18.49
CA GLU A 133 -37.64 0.92 19.05
C GLU A 133 -37.95 -0.21 18.08
N LYS A 134 -38.17 0.08 16.80
CA LYS A 134 -38.38 -0.94 15.76
C LYS A 134 -37.17 -1.87 15.63
N LEU A 135 -35.95 -1.34 15.64
CA LEU A 135 -34.72 -2.14 15.57
C LEU A 135 -34.53 -3.04 16.81
N ARG A 136 -34.86 -2.53 18.01
CA ARG A 136 -34.77 -3.31 19.25
C ARG A 136 -35.88 -4.36 19.38
N ASN A 137 -37.09 -4.05 18.93
CA ASN A 137 -38.28 -4.91 19.05
C ASN A 137 -38.44 -5.86 17.86
N GLN A 138 -37.75 -5.63 16.74
CA GLN A 138 -37.50 -6.68 15.76
C GLN A 138 -36.69 -7.76 16.46
N LYS A 139 -37.40 -8.71 17.07
CA LYS A 139 -36.83 -9.94 17.59
C LYS A 139 -35.84 -10.46 16.57
N THR A 140 -34.69 -10.89 17.06
CA THR A 140 -33.55 -11.53 16.40
C THR A 140 -33.91 -12.83 15.65
N ALA A 141 -35.14 -12.96 15.15
CA ALA A 141 -35.68 -14.06 14.38
C ALA A 141 -35.35 -13.96 12.87
N SER A 142 -34.61 -12.93 12.43
CA SER A 142 -34.10 -12.85 11.04
C SER A 142 -32.75 -12.14 10.88
N GLY A 143 -32.16 -11.63 11.96
CA GLY A 143 -30.85 -10.99 11.91
C GLY A 143 -29.72 -11.99 12.15
N ARG A 144 -28.77 -12.07 11.21
CA ARG A 144 -27.65 -13.04 11.18
C ARG A 144 -26.72 -13.00 12.42
N ALA A 145 -26.70 -11.90 13.20
CA ALA A 145 -26.04 -11.84 14.51
C ALA A 145 -26.67 -12.79 15.55
N GLY A 146 -27.97 -13.08 15.42
CA GLY A 146 -28.64 -14.11 16.20
C GLY A 146 -28.17 -15.52 15.88
N MET A 147 -27.62 -15.76 14.69
CA MET A 147 -27.12 -17.09 14.28
C MET A 147 -25.82 -17.42 15.02
N VAL A 148 -24.90 -16.46 15.09
CA VAL A 148 -23.63 -16.59 15.83
C VAL A 148 -23.91 -16.75 17.33
N GLN A 149 -24.80 -15.93 17.89
CA GLN A 149 -25.23 -16.05 19.27
C GLN A 149 -25.97 -17.37 19.54
N SER A 150 -26.79 -17.84 18.58
CA SER A 150 -27.50 -19.12 18.66
C SER A 150 -26.54 -20.29 18.68
N LEU A 151 -25.42 -20.26 17.95
CA LEU A 151 -24.42 -21.34 17.99
C LEU A 151 -23.70 -21.38 19.34
N LEU A 152 -23.33 -20.21 19.88
CA LEU A 152 -22.75 -20.13 21.22
C LEU A 152 -23.70 -20.69 22.28
N GLN A 153 -25.00 -20.39 22.16
CA GLN A 153 -26.02 -20.91 23.07
C GLN A 153 -26.30 -22.40 22.85
N GLU A 154 -26.45 -22.85 21.61
CA GLU A 154 -26.72 -24.26 21.25
C GLU A 154 -25.63 -25.19 21.80
N PHE A 155 -24.37 -24.78 21.71
CA PHE A 155 -23.23 -25.58 22.15
C PHE A 155 -22.62 -25.12 23.47
N SER A 156 -23.25 -24.16 24.16
CA SER A 156 -22.81 -23.61 25.45
C SER A 156 -21.33 -23.19 25.46
N LEU A 157 -20.89 -22.55 24.37
CA LEU A 157 -19.51 -22.15 24.17
C LEU A 157 -19.22 -20.84 24.91
N SER A 158 -18.04 -20.74 25.52
CA SER A 158 -17.51 -19.46 25.97
C SER A 158 -17.09 -18.58 24.79
N SER A 159 -16.97 -17.27 24.98
CA SER A 159 -16.52 -16.37 23.90
C SER A 159 -15.13 -16.74 23.36
N GLN A 160 -14.21 -17.21 24.22
CA GLN A 160 -12.88 -17.68 23.78
C GLN A 160 -12.96 -18.95 22.91
N GLU A 161 -13.92 -19.82 23.21
CA GLU A 161 -14.18 -21.01 22.39
C GLU A 161 -14.81 -20.65 21.05
N GLY A 162 -15.75 -19.71 21.03
CA GLY A 162 -16.32 -19.16 19.79
C GLY A 162 -15.23 -18.57 18.88
N VAL A 163 -14.34 -17.76 19.43
CA VAL A 163 -13.21 -17.18 18.68
C VAL A 163 -12.31 -18.27 18.11
N ALA A 164 -11.91 -19.24 18.93
CA ALA A 164 -11.04 -20.33 18.49
C ALA A 164 -11.69 -21.20 17.39
N LEU A 165 -13.00 -21.47 17.50
CA LEU A 165 -13.77 -22.21 16.50
C LEU A 165 -13.82 -21.46 15.16
N MET A 166 -14.01 -20.14 15.19
CA MET A 166 -14.05 -19.35 13.95
C MET A 166 -12.68 -19.20 13.29
N CYS A 167 -11.61 -19.10 14.07
CA CYS A 167 -10.24 -19.14 13.53
C CYS A 167 -9.97 -20.47 12.81
N LEU A 168 -10.38 -21.60 13.41
CA LEU A 168 -10.28 -22.90 12.76
C LEU A 168 -11.12 -22.97 11.48
N ALA A 169 -12.36 -22.45 11.55
CA ALA A 169 -13.26 -22.42 10.41
C ALA A 169 -12.70 -21.59 9.24
N GLU A 170 -12.11 -20.42 9.50
CA GLU A 170 -11.45 -19.60 8.49
C GLU A 170 -10.28 -20.34 7.83
N ALA A 171 -9.42 -20.98 8.64
CA ALA A 171 -8.30 -21.75 8.11
C ALA A 171 -8.76 -22.92 7.22
N LEU A 172 -9.86 -23.58 7.59
CA LEU A 172 -10.47 -24.62 6.78
C LEU A 172 -11.07 -24.08 5.46
N LEU A 173 -11.48 -22.83 5.43
CA LEU A 173 -12.03 -22.19 4.23
C LEU A 173 -10.99 -21.75 3.22
N ARG A 174 -9.71 -21.71 3.61
CA ARG A 174 -8.60 -21.59 2.66
C ARG A 174 -8.41 -22.84 1.80
N ILE A 175 -9.08 -23.95 2.14
CA ILE A 175 -9.11 -25.16 1.31
C ILE A 175 -10.29 -25.03 0.33
N PRO A 176 -10.03 -24.81 -0.97
CA PRO A 176 -11.09 -24.54 -1.95
C PRO A 176 -11.98 -25.76 -2.20
N ASP A 177 -11.41 -26.97 -2.14
CA ASP A 177 -12.16 -28.21 -2.35
C ASP A 177 -12.93 -28.65 -1.10
N LYS A 178 -14.26 -28.70 -1.23
CA LYS A 178 -15.18 -29.15 -0.17
C LYS A 178 -14.93 -30.60 0.23
N ALA A 179 -14.62 -31.49 -0.73
CA ALA A 179 -14.40 -32.90 -0.42
C ALA A 179 -13.15 -33.10 0.44
N THR A 180 -12.05 -32.45 0.06
CA THR A 180 -10.79 -32.45 0.82
C THR A 180 -10.97 -31.84 2.21
N ARG A 181 -11.71 -30.73 2.32
CA ARG A 181 -12.01 -30.10 3.62
C ARG A 181 -12.80 -31.02 4.53
N ASP A 182 -13.84 -31.66 4.02
CA ASP A 182 -14.68 -32.59 4.79
C ASP A 182 -13.91 -33.84 5.23
N ALA A 183 -13.06 -34.39 4.35
CA ALA A 183 -12.16 -35.49 4.69
C ALA A 183 -11.17 -35.10 5.79
N LEU A 184 -10.61 -33.88 5.73
CA LEU A 184 -9.70 -33.37 6.76
C LEU A 184 -10.38 -33.20 8.13
N ILE A 185 -11.61 -32.66 8.14
CA ILE A 185 -12.40 -32.52 9.37
C ILE A 185 -12.63 -33.88 10.01
N ARG A 186 -13.06 -34.87 9.20
CA ARG A 186 -13.38 -36.23 9.65
C ARG A 186 -12.15 -36.99 10.13
N ASP A 187 -11.05 -36.95 9.39
CA ASP A 187 -9.93 -37.88 9.63
C ASP A 187 -8.86 -37.29 10.57
N LYS A 188 -8.67 -35.97 10.57
CA LYS A 188 -7.54 -35.33 11.27
C LYS A 188 -7.93 -34.42 12.42
N ILE A 189 -9.03 -33.68 12.28
CA ILE A 189 -9.45 -32.72 13.30
C ILE A 189 -10.28 -33.40 14.39
N SER A 190 -11.21 -34.28 14.03
CA SER A 190 -12.03 -35.03 15.00
C SER A 190 -11.18 -35.85 15.98
N ASN A 191 -10.04 -36.38 15.52
CA ASN A 191 -9.13 -37.24 16.27
C ASN A 191 -8.13 -36.45 17.14
N GLY A 192 -8.26 -35.11 17.24
CA GLY A 192 -7.49 -34.28 18.16
C GLY A 192 -6.06 -33.94 17.75
N ASN A 193 -5.60 -34.34 16.56
CA ASN A 193 -4.23 -34.09 16.08
C ASN A 193 -4.17 -32.92 15.08
N TRP A 194 -4.87 -31.82 15.36
CA TRP A 194 -4.94 -30.68 14.43
C TRP A 194 -3.66 -29.83 14.41
N GLN A 195 -2.90 -29.79 15.52
CA GLN A 195 -1.68 -28.98 15.61
C GLN A 195 -0.59 -29.42 14.62
N SER A 196 -0.45 -30.73 14.40
CA SER A 196 0.58 -31.28 13.51
C SER A 196 0.32 -31.01 12.03
N HIS A 197 -0.94 -30.79 11.66
CA HIS A 197 -1.36 -30.59 10.28
C HIS A 197 -1.51 -29.11 9.90
N ILE A 198 -1.73 -28.23 10.87
CA ILE A 198 -1.93 -26.80 10.62
C ILE A 198 -0.72 -25.94 11.02
N GLY A 199 0.20 -26.46 11.83
CA GLY A 199 1.44 -25.77 12.24
C GLY A 199 2.47 -25.48 11.14
N ARG A 200 2.19 -25.80 9.87
CA ARG A 200 3.03 -25.43 8.71
C ARG A 200 2.55 -24.17 7.97
N SER A 201 1.41 -23.61 8.37
CA SER A 201 0.79 -22.42 7.76
C SER A 201 0.95 -21.19 8.65
N PRO A 202 0.88 -19.95 8.11
CA PRO A 202 0.87 -18.73 8.93
C PRO A 202 -0.16 -18.85 10.06
N SER A 203 0.17 -18.34 11.26
CA SER A 203 -0.53 -18.62 12.52
C SER A 203 -2.06 -18.68 12.36
N LEU A 204 -2.67 -19.78 12.82
CA LEU A 204 -4.12 -19.99 12.83
C LEU A 204 -4.90 -18.86 13.50
N PHE A 205 -4.24 -18.10 14.38
CA PHE A 205 -4.85 -17.07 15.19
C PHE A 205 -4.59 -15.66 14.67
N VAL A 206 -4.08 -15.50 13.45
CA VAL A 206 -3.82 -14.18 12.82
C VAL A 206 -5.05 -13.26 12.88
N ASN A 207 -6.25 -13.82 12.68
CA ASN A 207 -7.51 -13.06 12.70
C ASN A 207 -8.31 -13.22 14.00
N ALA A 208 -7.69 -13.68 15.09
CA ALA A 208 -8.37 -13.87 16.37
C ALA A 208 -8.91 -12.56 16.95
N ALA A 209 -8.29 -11.41 16.65
CA ALA A 209 -8.77 -10.10 17.06
C ALA A 209 -10.09 -9.74 16.36
N THR A 210 -10.21 -10.03 15.06
CA THR A 210 -11.42 -9.80 14.24
C THR A 210 -12.59 -10.62 14.76
N TRP A 211 -12.36 -11.92 14.96
CA TRP A 211 -13.38 -12.80 15.53
C TRP A 211 -13.67 -12.46 17.00
N GLY A 212 -12.64 -12.06 17.76
CA GLY A 212 -12.76 -11.56 19.14
C GLY A 212 -13.71 -10.38 19.24
N LEU A 213 -13.60 -9.41 18.34
CA LEU A 213 -14.49 -8.26 18.26
C LEU A 213 -15.92 -8.70 17.95
N LEU A 214 -16.11 -9.62 17.00
CA LEU A 214 -17.44 -10.11 16.63
C LEU A 214 -18.16 -10.81 17.80
N PHE A 215 -17.44 -11.60 18.60
CA PHE A 215 -18.04 -12.37 19.70
C PHE A 215 -18.14 -11.62 21.03
N THR A 216 -17.20 -10.71 21.30
CA THR A 216 -17.12 -10.04 22.61
C THR A 216 -17.48 -8.56 22.56
N GLY A 217 -17.59 -7.99 21.35
CA GLY A 217 -17.72 -6.53 21.15
C GLY A 217 -16.48 -5.75 21.59
N LYS A 218 -15.38 -6.42 21.93
CA LYS A 218 -14.13 -5.83 22.39
C LYS A 218 -12.96 -6.32 21.56
N LEU A 219 -12.00 -5.44 21.31
CA LEU A 219 -10.77 -5.82 20.63
C LEU A 219 -9.91 -6.64 21.61
N VAL A 220 -9.75 -7.93 21.31
CA VAL A 220 -8.96 -8.85 22.14
C VAL A 220 -7.51 -8.79 21.65
N SER A 221 -6.59 -8.48 22.56
CA SER A 221 -5.17 -8.40 22.24
C SER A 221 -4.60 -9.78 21.87
N THR A 222 -3.73 -9.82 20.86
CA THR A 222 -3.27 -11.02 20.13
C THR A 222 -2.35 -11.97 20.92
N HIS A 223 -2.02 -11.67 22.19
CA HIS A 223 -1.05 -12.44 22.98
C HIS A 223 -1.58 -13.73 23.65
N ASN A 224 -2.76 -14.24 23.25
CA ASN A 224 -3.47 -15.34 23.93
C ASN A 224 -3.55 -16.65 23.12
N GLU A 225 -2.58 -16.93 22.24
CA GLU A 225 -2.57 -18.14 21.39
C GLU A 225 -2.61 -19.45 22.20
N THR A 226 -1.92 -19.50 23.34
CA THR A 226 -1.90 -20.71 24.19
C THR A 226 -3.25 -20.98 24.88
N SER A 227 -4.02 -19.95 25.22
CA SER A 227 -5.38 -20.12 25.75
C SER A 227 -6.37 -20.49 24.65
N LEU A 228 -6.23 -19.90 23.46
CA LEU A 228 -7.08 -20.24 22.31
C LEU A 228 -6.86 -21.69 21.87
N SER A 229 -5.61 -22.15 21.84
CA SER A 229 -5.25 -23.55 21.54
C SER A 229 -5.85 -24.53 22.54
N ARG A 230 -5.83 -24.19 23.84
CA ARG A 230 -6.46 -25.00 24.90
C ARG A 230 -7.99 -25.03 24.77
N SER A 231 -8.61 -23.89 24.50
CA SER A 231 -10.05 -23.81 24.22
C SER A 231 -10.42 -24.66 23.02
N LEU A 232 -9.65 -24.60 21.93
CA LEU A 232 -9.92 -25.41 20.74
C LEU A 232 -9.82 -26.92 21.02
N ASN A 233 -8.78 -27.36 21.74
CA ASN A 233 -8.66 -28.77 22.17
C ASN A 233 -9.87 -29.21 23.01
N ARG A 234 -10.36 -28.33 23.89
CA ARG A 234 -11.54 -28.60 24.72
C ARG A 234 -12.81 -28.74 23.88
N ILE A 235 -12.99 -27.89 22.87
CA ILE A 235 -14.12 -27.94 21.94
C ILE A 235 -14.11 -29.26 21.15
N ILE A 236 -12.97 -29.60 20.54
CA ILE A 236 -12.81 -30.81 19.73
C ILE A 236 -13.09 -32.05 20.57
N GLY A 237 -12.55 -32.10 21.80
CA GLY A 237 -12.75 -33.23 22.71
C GLY A 237 -14.17 -33.35 23.29
N LYS A 238 -14.93 -32.24 23.43
CA LYS A 238 -16.28 -32.26 24.00
C LYS A 238 -17.41 -32.44 22.97
N SER A 239 -17.23 -31.93 21.76
CA SER A 239 -18.34 -31.75 20.81
C SER A 239 -18.05 -32.31 19.41
N GLY A 240 -16.81 -32.74 19.14
CA GLY A 240 -16.45 -33.53 17.96
C GLY A 240 -16.69 -32.85 16.60
N GLU A 241 -16.73 -33.69 15.55
CA GLU A 241 -16.95 -33.29 14.15
C GLU A 241 -18.20 -32.43 13.90
N PRO A 242 -19.39 -32.69 14.49
CA PRO A 242 -20.61 -31.94 14.18
C PRO A 242 -20.53 -30.45 14.50
N LEU A 243 -19.87 -30.08 15.61
CA LEU A 243 -19.68 -28.68 15.97
C LEU A 243 -18.68 -27.98 15.03
N ILE A 244 -17.58 -28.64 14.68
CA ILE A 244 -16.60 -28.09 13.75
C ILE A 244 -17.26 -27.83 12.40
N ARG A 245 -18.06 -28.78 11.90
CA ARG A 245 -18.81 -28.65 10.65
C ARG A 245 -19.78 -27.46 10.68
N LYS A 246 -20.59 -27.33 11.74
CA LYS A 246 -21.47 -26.16 11.93
C LYS A 246 -20.69 -24.84 12.03
N GLY A 247 -19.52 -24.85 12.67
CA GLY A 247 -18.64 -23.68 12.76
C GLY A 247 -18.08 -23.26 11.40
N VAL A 248 -17.69 -24.21 10.56
CA VAL A 248 -17.26 -23.98 9.17
C VAL A 248 -18.40 -23.43 8.32
N ASP A 249 -19.58 -24.05 8.36
CA ASP A 249 -20.75 -23.59 7.61
C ASP A 249 -21.17 -22.16 8.03
N MET A 250 -21.08 -21.86 9.33
CA MET A 250 -21.29 -20.52 9.85
C MET A 250 -20.25 -19.54 9.30
N ALA A 251 -18.95 -19.85 9.39
CA ALA A 251 -17.89 -18.99 8.89
C ALA A 251 -18.02 -18.72 7.39
N MET A 252 -18.40 -19.73 6.59
CA MET A 252 -18.72 -19.56 5.17
C MET A 252 -19.80 -18.51 4.97
N ARG A 253 -20.90 -18.64 5.72
CA ARG A 253 -22.04 -17.75 5.58
C ARG A 253 -21.72 -16.34 6.08
N LEU A 254 -20.94 -16.20 7.15
CA LEU A 254 -20.51 -14.90 7.64
C LEU A 254 -19.57 -14.23 6.62
N MET A 255 -18.56 -14.93 6.13
CA MET A 255 -17.61 -14.37 5.15
C MET A 255 -18.28 -14.06 3.80
N GLY A 256 -19.12 -14.94 3.27
CA GLY A 256 -19.74 -14.77 1.95
C GLY A 256 -20.99 -13.88 1.91
N GLU A 257 -21.68 -13.64 3.04
CA GLU A 257 -22.92 -12.83 3.03
C GLU A 257 -22.91 -11.61 3.97
N GLN A 258 -22.05 -11.55 5.01
CA GLN A 258 -22.04 -10.42 5.95
C GLN A 258 -20.98 -9.38 5.64
N PHE A 259 -19.81 -9.80 5.18
CA PHE A 259 -18.70 -8.89 4.91
C PHE A 259 -18.66 -8.42 3.47
N VAL A 260 -19.16 -9.24 2.54
CA VAL A 260 -19.27 -8.89 1.11
C VAL A 260 -20.67 -9.22 0.58
N THR A 261 -21.11 -8.44 -0.39
CA THR A 261 -22.41 -8.68 -1.08
C THR A 261 -22.29 -9.84 -2.09
N GLY A 262 -21.07 -10.18 -2.51
CA GLY A 262 -20.70 -11.33 -3.34
C GLY A 262 -19.17 -11.43 -3.41
N GLU A 263 -18.63 -12.58 -3.81
CA GLU A 263 -17.17 -12.76 -3.97
C GLU A 263 -16.67 -11.98 -5.19
N THR A 264 -17.52 -11.85 -6.21
CA THR A 264 -17.28 -11.03 -7.40
C THR A 264 -18.32 -9.93 -7.54
N ILE A 265 -17.99 -8.90 -8.31
CA ILE A 265 -18.95 -7.82 -8.63
C ILE A 265 -20.20 -8.35 -9.33
N ALA A 266 -20.07 -9.38 -10.17
CA ALA A 266 -21.20 -10.01 -10.85
C ALA A 266 -22.18 -10.67 -9.86
N GLU A 267 -21.67 -11.37 -8.86
CA GLU A 267 -22.48 -11.94 -7.79
C GLU A 267 -23.11 -10.86 -6.92
N ALA A 268 -22.35 -9.82 -6.57
CA ALA A 268 -22.86 -8.70 -5.77
C ALA A 268 -24.02 -7.97 -6.48
N LEU A 269 -23.92 -7.78 -7.80
CA LEU A 269 -24.99 -7.22 -8.63
C LEU A 269 -26.21 -8.14 -8.70
N ALA A 270 -26.01 -9.46 -8.84
CA ALA A 270 -27.12 -10.41 -8.83
C ALA A 270 -27.87 -10.41 -7.49
N ASN A 271 -27.13 -10.36 -6.38
CA ASN A 271 -27.68 -10.33 -5.02
C ASN A 271 -28.39 -9.01 -4.68
N ALA A 272 -27.96 -7.89 -5.26
CA ALA A 272 -28.54 -6.56 -5.05
C ALA A 272 -29.97 -6.43 -5.57
N ARG A 273 -30.32 -7.11 -6.68
CA ARG A 273 -31.63 -7.01 -7.37
C ARG A 273 -32.82 -7.12 -6.43
N LYS A 274 -32.75 -8.04 -5.45
CA LYS A 274 -33.84 -8.30 -4.48
C LYS A 274 -34.21 -7.08 -3.63
N LEU A 275 -33.24 -6.22 -3.33
CA LEU A 275 -33.45 -4.99 -2.56
C LEU A 275 -33.62 -3.78 -3.48
N GLU A 276 -33.05 -3.79 -4.68
CA GLU A 276 -33.34 -2.80 -5.72
C GLU A 276 -34.83 -2.80 -6.11
N ASP A 277 -35.46 -3.97 -6.20
CA ASP A 277 -36.91 -4.11 -6.41
C ASP A 277 -37.75 -3.42 -5.31
N LYS A 278 -37.15 -3.18 -4.14
CA LYS A 278 -37.78 -2.47 -3.00
C LYS A 278 -37.42 -0.97 -2.97
N GLY A 279 -36.66 -0.48 -3.96
CA GLY A 279 -36.24 0.91 -4.08
C GLY A 279 -34.88 1.24 -3.45
N PHE A 280 -34.11 0.24 -2.99
CA PHE A 280 -32.74 0.49 -2.54
C PHE A 280 -31.78 0.73 -3.71
N ARG A 281 -30.69 1.45 -3.45
CA ARG A 281 -29.57 1.63 -4.39
C ARG A 281 -28.28 1.22 -3.71
N TYR A 282 -27.35 0.71 -4.51
CA TYR A 282 -26.06 0.21 -4.02
C TYR A 282 -24.90 1.10 -4.46
N SER A 283 -23.92 1.22 -3.57
CA SER A 283 -22.57 1.70 -3.87
C SER A 283 -21.63 0.55 -3.51
N TYR A 284 -20.76 0.16 -4.44
CA TYR A 284 -19.88 -0.99 -4.26
C TYR A 284 -18.52 -0.53 -3.77
N ASP A 285 -18.11 -1.06 -2.61
CA ASP A 285 -16.75 -0.95 -2.09
C ASP A 285 -15.99 -2.21 -2.52
N MET A 286 -14.93 -2.03 -3.30
CA MET A 286 -14.12 -3.12 -3.86
C MET A 286 -13.01 -3.59 -2.91
N LEU A 287 -12.90 -3.01 -1.71
CA LEU A 287 -11.97 -3.39 -0.64
C LEU A 287 -10.47 -3.26 -0.98
N GLY A 288 -10.13 -2.58 -2.08
CA GLY A 288 -8.74 -2.27 -2.43
C GLY A 288 -8.26 -1.03 -1.67
N GLU A 289 -7.32 -1.20 -0.74
CA GLU A 289 -6.73 -0.12 0.05
C GLU A 289 -5.23 -0.31 0.26
N ALA A 290 -4.51 0.79 0.52
CA ALA A 290 -3.10 0.79 0.95
C ALA A 290 -2.14 -0.04 0.07
N ALA A 291 -2.12 0.21 -1.25
CA ALA A 291 -1.18 -0.43 -2.17
C ALA A 291 0.28 -0.24 -1.70
N LEU A 292 1.00 -1.35 -1.54
CA LEU A 292 2.41 -1.36 -1.09
C LEU A 292 3.37 -1.43 -2.27
N THR A 293 2.92 -1.97 -3.41
CA THR A 293 3.68 -2.10 -4.64
C THR A 293 2.97 -1.46 -5.82
N ALA A 294 3.72 -1.17 -6.89
CA ALA A 294 3.15 -0.71 -8.16
C ALA A 294 2.18 -1.76 -8.75
N ASP A 295 2.49 -3.05 -8.55
CA ASP A 295 1.64 -4.15 -8.99
C ASP A 295 0.31 -4.19 -8.23
N ASP A 296 0.32 -3.95 -6.91
CA ASP A 296 -0.92 -3.85 -6.10
C ASP A 296 -1.80 -2.69 -6.59
N ALA A 297 -1.19 -1.53 -6.86
CA ALA A 297 -1.92 -0.36 -7.37
C ALA A 297 -2.52 -0.65 -8.76
N GLN A 298 -1.78 -1.30 -9.65
CA GLN A 298 -2.26 -1.71 -10.96
C GLN A 298 -3.40 -2.73 -10.84
N ALA A 299 -3.30 -3.68 -9.90
CA ALA A 299 -4.36 -4.64 -9.63
C ALA A 299 -5.64 -3.95 -9.14
N TYR A 300 -5.55 -2.95 -8.24
CA TYR A 300 -6.71 -2.17 -7.79
C TYR A 300 -7.36 -1.35 -8.90
N ILE A 301 -6.57 -0.77 -9.81
CA ILE A 301 -7.11 -0.06 -10.99
C ILE A 301 -7.86 -1.02 -11.91
N CYS A 302 -7.32 -2.23 -12.15
CA CYS A 302 -7.99 -3.25 -12.96
C CYS A 302 -9.32 -3.69 -12.34
N LEU A 303 -9.43 -3.77 -11.02
CA LEU A 303 -10.69 -4.09 -10.33
C LEU A 303 -11.78 -3.02 -10.49
N LEU A 304 -11.42 -1.78 -10.84
CA LEU A 304 -12.35 -0.67 -11.08
C LEU A 304 -12.82 -0.58 -12.54
N SER A 305 -12.26 -1.40 -13.44
CA SER A 305 -12.61 -1.39 -14.87
C SER A 305 -13.63 -2.51 -15.17
N PRO A 306 -14.82 -2.18 -15.71
CA PRO A 306 -15.87 -3.15 -16.03
C PRO A 306 -15.54 -4.09 -17.20
#